data_AF-A0A6I2LA50-F1
#
_entry.id   AF-A0A6I2LA50-F1
#
_cell.length_a   1.000
_cell.length_b   1.000
_cell.length_c   1.000
_cell.angle_alpha   90.00
_cell.angle_beta   90.00
_cell.angle_gamma   90.00
#
_symmetry.space_group_name_H-M   'P 1'
#
loop_
_entity.id
_entity.type
_entity.pdbx_description
1 polymer ?
#
loop_
_entity_poly.entity_id
_entity_poly.type
_entity_poly.pdbx_seq_one_letter_code
_entity_poly.pdbx_strand_id
1 'polypeptide(L)'
;MHPVSPTQATPRACLLQLTVAVGALTPLRALVARTCGDALRFMRVEACDHGARVRVWLCLSRGLAGQVMAAVMATLPDAEFGRLTPLAQRAA
;
A
#
# COMPACT_ATOMS: atom_id res chain seq x y z
N MET A 1 26.51 31.38 -10.62
CA MET A 1 25.64 30.39 -11.30
C MET A 1 25.83 29.04 -10.63
N HIS A 2 25.15 28.81 -9.51
CA HIS A 2 25.16 27.50 -8.83
C HIS A 2 24.15 26.58 -9.54
N PRO A 3 24.48 25.31 -9.81
CA PRO A 3 23.51 24.37 -10.32
C PRO A 3 22.49 24.05 -9.21
N VAL A 4 21.22 24.36 -9.46
CA VAL A 4 20.11 23.82 -8.66
C VAL A 4 20.03 22.33 -8.97
N SER A 5 20.65 21.49 -8.13
CA SER A 5 20.45 20.04 -8.22
C SER A 5 18.95 19.76 -8.11
N PRO A 6 18.31 19.05 -9.06
CA PRO A 6 16.96 18.57 -8.82
C PRO A 6 17.06 17.67 -7.59
N THR A 7 16.42 18.10 -6.50
CA THR A 7 16.27 17.26 -5.31
C THR A 7 15.51 16.03 -5.77
N GLN A 8 16.24 14.97 -6.12
CA GLN A 8 15.67 13.68 -6.46
C GLN A 8 14.92 13.23 -5.21
N ALA A 9 13.61 13.48 -5.20
CA ALA A 9 12.73 12.98 -4.16
C ALA A 9 12.70 11.46 -4.33
N THR A 10 13.69 10.78 -3.72
CA THR A 10 13.76 9.33 -3.71
C THR A 10 12.38 8.82 -3.29
N PRO A 11 11.73 7.96 -4.08
CA PRO A 11 10.40 7.49 -3.75
C PRO A 11 10.45 6.80 -2.39
N ARG A 12 9.98 7.52 -1.36
CA ARG A 12 9.97 7.02 0.02
C ARG A 12 8.98 5.88 0.06
N ALA A 13 9.47 4.66 0.21
CA ALA A 13 8.63 3.51 0.41
C ALA A 13 7.80 3.71 1.69
N CYS A 14 6.57 3.21 1.69
CA CYS A 14 5.67 3.23 2.82
C CYS A 14 5.02 1.85 2.93
N LEU A 15 4.68 1.47 4.16
CA LEU A 15 3.89 0.31 4.49
C LEU A 15 2.47 0.78 4.79
N LEU A 16 1.53 0.45 3.92
CA LEU A 16 0.10 0.69 4.14
C LEU A 16 -0.52 -0.58 4.74
N GLN A 17 -1.08 -0.46 5.93
CA GLN A 17 -1.87 -1.52 6.56
C GLN A 17 -3.36 -1.28 6.31
N LEU A 18 -4.08 -2.34 5.95
CA LEU A 18 -5.53 -2.36 5.92
C LEU A 18 -6.08 -3.71 6.36
N THR A 19 -7.32 -3.74 6.82
CA THR A 19 -8.07 -4.95 7.16
C THR A 19 -9.27 -5.07 6.24
N VAL A 20 -9.49 -6.25 5.65
CA VAL A 20 -10.65 -6.52 4.79
C VAL A 20 -11.30 -7.85 5.17
N ALA A 21 -12.55 -8.06 4.78
CA ALA A 21 -13.15 -9.39 4.84
C ALA A 21 -12.36 -10.38 3.98
N VAL A 22 -12.33 -11.66 4.37
CA VAL A 22 -11.59 -12.70 3.62
C VAL A 22 -12.04 -12.79 2.15
N GLY A 23 -13.33 -12.61 1.87
CA GLY A 23 -13.89 -12.59 0.50
C GLY A 23 -13.41 -11.39 -0.34
N ALA A 24 -12.97 -10.31 0.31
CA ALA A 24 -12.45 -9.12 -0.35
C ALA A 24 -10.95 -9.20 -0.65
N LEU A 25 -10.25 -10.27 -0.23
CA LEU A 25 -8.81 -10.41 -0.45
C LEU A 25 -8.46 -10.52 -1.95
N THR A 26 -9.21 -11.33 -2.70
CA THR A 26 -9.00 -11.51 -4.14
C THR A 26 -9.22 -10.21 -4.93
N PRO A 27 -10.35 -9.48 -4.78
CA PRO A 27 -10.54 -8.21 -5.47
C PRO A 27 -9.51 -7.16 -5.02
N LEU A 28 -9.09 -7.15 -3.75
CA LEU A 28 -8.01 -6.29 -3.28
C LEU A 28 -6.70 -6.55 -4.03
N ARG A 29 -6.27 -7.81 -4.17
CA ARG A 29 -5.06 -8.17 -4.92
C ARG A 29 -5.12 -7.68 -6.36
N ALA A 30 -6.24 -7.91 -7.03
CA ALA A 30 -6.44 -7.45 -8.40
C ALA A 30 -6.40 -5.92 -8.50
N LEU A 31 -7.01 -5.22 -7.55
CA LEU A 31 -7.01 -3.75 -7.49
C LEU A 31 -5.61 -3.19 -7.29
N VAL A 32 -4.86 -3.72 -6.34
CA VAL A 32 -3.48 -3.28 -6.06
C VAL A 32 -2.58 -3.59 -7.25
N ALA A 33 -2.69 -4.77 -7.86
CA ALA A 33 -1.92 -5.12 -9.06
C ALA A 33 -2.20 -4.15 -10.22
N ARG A 34 -3.46 -3.73 -10.43
CA ARG A 34 -3.80 -2.74 -11.45
C ARG A 34 -3.34 -1.33 -11.12
N THR A 35 -3.41 -0.93 -9.85
CA THR A 35 -3.10 0.44 -9.42
C THR A 35 -1.60 0.68 -9.31
N CYS A 36 -0.87 -0.29 -8.77
CA CYS A 36 0.57 -0.18 -8.55
C CYS A 36 1.41 -0.76 -9.69
N GLY A 37 0.89 -1.75 -10.44
CA GLY A 37 1.69 -2.50 -11.41
C GLY A 37 2.98 -3.03 -10.77
N ASP A 38 4.11 -2.74 -11.41
CA ASP A 38 5.46 -3.14 -10.97
C ASP A 38 5.94 -2.41 -9.70
N ALA A 39 5.28 -1.32 -9.31
CA ALA A 39 5.67 -0.54 -8.13
C ALA A 39 5.19 -1.13 -6.79
N LEU A 40 4.42 -2.22 -6.82
CA LEU A 40 4.13 -3.02 -5.64
C LEU A 40 5.34 -3.89 -5.30
N ARG A 41 6.04 -3.57 -4.22
CA ARG A 41 7.23 -4.34 -3.82
C ARG A 41 6.89 -5.62 -3.07
N PHE A 42 5.89 -5.53 -2.20
CA PHE A 42 5.55 -6.63 -1.32
C PHE A 42 4.12 -6.51 -0.81
N MET A 43 3.44 -7.64 -0.68
CA MET A 43 2.14 -7.74 -0.04
C MET A 43 2.19 -8.88 0.98
N ARG A 44 1.92 -8.54 2.24
CA ARG A 44 1.73 -9.52 3.31
C ARG A 44 0.26 -9.65 3.60
N VAL A 45 -0.20 -10.88 3.83
CA VAL A 45 -1.57 -11.19 4.23
C VAL A 45 -1.51 -12.07 5.47
N GLU A 46 -2.30 -11.74 6.47
CA GLU A 46 -2.44 -12.48 7.71
C GLU A 46 -3.93 -12.66 8.00
N ALA A 47 -4.38 -13.88 8.23
CA ALA A 47 -5.75 -14.11 8.68
C ALA A 47 -5.88 -13.67 10.13
N CYS A 48 -7.00 -13.03 10.46
CA CYS A 48 -7.36 -12.61 11.80
C CYS A 48 -8.82 -13.01 12.06
N ASP A 49 -9.27 -12.94 13.30
CA ASP A 49 -10.68 -13.14 13.67
C ASP A 49 -11.27 -14.46 13.13
N HIS A 50 -10.65 -15.59 13.49
CA HIS A 50 -11.03 -16.93 13.04
C HIS A 50 -11.10 -17.12 11.50
N GLY A 51 -10.47 -16.24 10.73
CA GLY A 51 -10.46 -16.28 9.26
C GLY A 51 -11.58 -15.49 8.59
N ALA A 52 -12.42 -14.76 9.35
CA ALA A 52 -13.45 -13.89 8.78
C ALA A 52 -12.84 -12.62 8.18
N ARG A 53 -11.75 -12.10 8.79
CA ARG A 53 -11.04 -10.91 8.36
C ARG A 53 -9.59 -11.23 8.05
N VAL A 54 -9.00 -10.47 7.14
CA VAL A 54 -7.59 -10.57 6.80
C VAL A 54 -6.94 -9.21 6.92
N ARG A 55 -5.79 -9.18 7.58
CA ARG A 55 -4.93 -8.02 7.71
C ARG A 55 -3.91 -8.06 6.59
N VAL A 56 -3.81 -6.96 5.88
CA VAL A 56 -2.97 -6.83 4.69
C VAL A 56 -2.01 -5.68 4.88
N TRP A 57 -0.75 -5.91 4.52
CA TRP A 57 0.26 -4.86 4.44
C TRP A 57 0.80 -4.77 3.02
N LEU A 58 0.79 -3.57 2.48
CA LEU A 58 1.29 -3.25 1.15
C LEU A 58 2.54 -2.39 1.30
N CYS A 59 3.66 -2.84 0.72
CA CYS A 59 4.88 -2.05 0.56
C CYS A 59 4.85 -1.38 -0.81
N LEU A 60 4.68 -0.06 -0.83
CA LEU A 60 4.57 0.75 -2.05
C LEU A 60 5.22 2.12 -1.88
N SER A 61 5.50 2.79 -2.99
CA SER A 61 5.98 4.18 -2.98
C SER A 61 4.92 5.12 -2.40
N ARG A 62 5.34 6.13 -1.63
CA ARG A 62 4.42 7.12 -1.03
C ARG A 62 3.48 7.80 -2.04
N GLY A 63 3.96 8.05 -3.27
CA GLY A 63 3.15 8.63 -4.34
C GLY A 63 1.97 7.76 -4.77
N LEU A 64 2.08 6.43 -4.64
CA LEU A 64 1.03 5.47 -4.97
C LEU A 64 0.10 5.18 -3.79
N ALA A 65 0.54 5.43 -2.55
CA ALA A 65 -0.26 5.16 -1.36
C ALA A 65 -1.63 5.87 -1.41
N GLY A 66 -1.66 7.14 -1.82
CA GLY A 66 -2.91 7.89 -1.97
C GLY A 66 -3.83 7.30 -3.04
N GLN A 67 -3.27 6.89 -4.18
CA GLN A 67 -4.04 6.28 -5.27
C GLN A 67 -4.63 4.93 -4.87
N VAL A 68 -3.84 4.08 -4.20
CA VAL A 68 -4.32 2.79 -3.68
C VAL A 68 -5.41 3.00 -2.63
N MET A 69 -5.25 3.95 -1.71
CA MET A 69 -6.27 4.25 -0.72
C MET A 69 -7.58 4.70 -1.38
N ALA A 70 -7.52 5.62 -2.36
CA ALA A 70 -8.69 6.06 -3.10
C ALA A 70 -9.37 4.91 -3.85
N ALA A 71 -8.59 4.07 -4.53
CA ALA A 71 -9.10 2.92 -5.25
C ALA A 71 -9.77 1.90 -4.32
N VAL A 72 -9.17 1.64 -3.14
CA VAL A 72 -9.71 0.73 -2.13
C VAL A 72 -11.00 1.31 -1.54
N MET A 73 -11.05 2.59 -1.18
CA MET A 73 -12.29 3.22 -0.69
C MET A 73 -13.43 3.14 -1.72
N ALA A 74 -13.13 3.27 -3.01
CA ALA A 74 -14.12 3.19 -4.07
C ALA A 74 -14.63 1.75 -4.34
N THR A 75 -13.76 0.75 -4.18
CA THR A 75 -14.06 -0.64 -4.58
C THR A 75 -14.43 -1.54 -3.39
N LEU A 76 -13.91 -1.23 -2.20
CA LEU A 76 -14.00 -2.02 -0.98
C LEU A 76 -14.37 -1.09 0.19
N PRO A 77 -15.64 -0.65 0.28
CA PRO A 77 -16.08 0.30 1.29
C PRO A 77 -15.95 -0.23 2.73
N ASP A 78 -16.03 -1.55 2.92
CA ASP A 78 -15.81 -2.21 4.21
C ASP A 78 -14.33 -2.38 4.58
N ALA A 79 -13.39 -1.91 3.74
CA ALA A 79 -11.97 -1.95 4.05
C ALA A 79 -11.63 -0.95 5.15
N GLU A 80 -11.01 -1.45 6.22
CA GLU A 80 -10.51 -0.60 7.29
C GLU A 80 -9.07 -0.22 7.03
N PHE A 81 -8.81 1.07 6.86
CA PHE A 81 -7.44 1.57 6.79
C PHE A 81 -6.84 1.63 8.18
N GLY A 82 -5.73 0.94 8.37
CA GLY A 82 -4.95 0.99 9.59
C GLY A 82 -3.88 2.09 9.52
N ARG A 83 -2.63 1.69 9.68
CA ARG A 83 -1.49 2.60 9.71
C ARG A 83 -0.82 2.72 8.34
N LEU A 84 -0.48 3.95 7.96
CA LEU A 84 0.50 4.23 6.91
C LEU A 84 1.85 4.57 7.57
N THR A 85 2.81 3.66 7.47
CA THR A 85 4.13 3.83 8.08
C THR A 85 5.17 4.15 7.01
N PRO A 86 5.87 5.30 7.05
CA PRO A 86 7.00 5.54 6.16
C PRO A 86 8.11 4.54 6.47
N LEU A 87 8.60 3.84 5.45
CA LEU A 87 9.76 2.96 5.59
C LEU A 87 11.01 3.83 5.42
N ALA A 88 11.80 3.95 6.48
CA ALA A 88 13.11 4.57 6.40
C ALA A 88 13.94 3.79 5.39
N GLN A 89 14.35 4.46 4.30
CA GLN A 89 15.36 3.88 3.42
C GLN A 89 16.66 3.88 4.21
N ARG A 90 17.12 2.70 4.64
CA ARG A 90 18.53 2.54 5.03
C ARG A 90 19.32 2.82 3.76
N ALA A 91 19.88 4.02 3.65
CA ALA A 91 20.96 4.29 2.73
C ALA A 91 22.10 3.35 3.15
N ALA A 92 22.44 2.42 2.27
CA ALA A 92 23.67 1.64 2.38
C ALA A 92 24.85 2.52 1.96
#